data_AF-A0A0B2URR9-F1
#
_entry.id   AF-A0A0B2URR9-F1
#
_cell.length_a   1.000
_cell.length_b   1.000
_cell.length_c   1.000
_cell.angle_alpha   90.00
_cell.angle_beta   90.00
_cell.angle_gamma   90.00
#
_symmetry.space_group_name_H-M   'P 1'
#
loop_
_entity.id
_entity.type
_entity.pdbx_description
1 polymer ?
#
loop_
_entity_poly.entity_id
_entity_poly.type
_entity_poly.pdbx_seq_one_letter_code
_entity_poly.pdbx_strand_id
1 'polypeptide(L)' 'MPPASYPTGFNPLSQLGFSNGGFVFVEISDQSAIFKFFTGKSEQKYNCSILPRKFH' A
#
# COMPACT_ATOMS: atom_id res chain seq x y z
N MET A 1 -19.51 -20.19 -9.27
CA MET A 1 -18.31 -19.34 -9.43
C MET A 1 -17.53 -19.44 -8.13
N PRO A 2 -16.24 -19.82 -8.12
CA PRO A 2 -15.48 -19.80 -6.88
C PRO A 2 -15.34 -18.33 -6.41
N PRO A 3 -15.36 -18.07 -5.10
CA PRO A 3 -15.15 -16.73 -4.58
C PRO A 3 -13.78 -16.23 -5.04
N ALA A 4 -13.69 -14.94 -5.39
CA ALA A 4 -12.42 -14.29 -5.68
C ALA A 4 -11.56 -14.28 -4.41
N SER A 5 -10.83 -15.37 -4.17
CA SER A 5 -9.82 -15.45 -3.13
C SER A 5 -8.63 -14.60 -3.58
N TYR A 6 -8.28 -13.60 -2.77
CA TYR A 6 -7.01 -12.92 -2.90
C TYR A 6 -5.90 -13.97 -2.97
N PRO A 7 -4.90 -13.82 -3.87
CA PRO A 7 -3.80 -14.76 -3.96
C PRO A 7 -3.20 -14.98 -2.57
N THR A 8 -2.98 -16.23 -2.18
CA THR A 8 -2.40 -16.58 -0.88
C THR A 8 -1.04 -15.86 -0.75
N GLY A 9 -0.94 -14.91 0.19
CA GLY A 9 0.25 -14.06 0.37
C GLY A 9 0.17 -12.65 -0.23
N PHE A 10 -0.89 -12.32 -0.98
CA PHE A 10 -1.16 -10.98 -1.52
C PHE A 10 -2.28 -10.28 -0.74
N ASN A 11 -2.18 -10.25 0.58
CA ASN A 11 -3.01 -9.38 1.40
C ASN A 11 -2.13 -8.63 2.40
N PRO A 12 -1.39 -7.60 1.96
CA PRO A 12 -0.56 -6.81 2.84
C PRO A 12 -1.39 -5.93 3.79
N LEU A 13 -2.72 -5.89 3.68
CA LEU A 13 -3.61 -4.97 4.40
C LEU A 13 -4.40 -5.61 5.55
N SER A 14 -4.72 -6.91 5.47
CA SER A 14 -5.56 -7.58 6.47
C SER A 14 -4.92 -7.72 7.85
N GLN A 15 -3.59 -7.64 7.95
CA GLN A 15 -2.85 -7.67 9.23
C GLN A 15 -2.38 -6.30 9.71
N LEU A 16 -2.65 -5.20 8.99
CA LEU A 16 -2.07 -3.89 9.31
C LEU A 16 -2.64 -3.21 10.56
N GLY A 17 -3.60 -3.83 11.25
CA GLY A 17 -4.05 -3.32 12.54
C GLY A 17 -4.54 -1.88 12.48
N PHE A 18 -5.20 -1.49 11.38
CA PHE A 18 -5.91 -0.20 11.27
C PHE A 18 -7.19 -0.23 12.13
N SER A 19 -7.02 -0.44 13.43
CA SER A 19 -8.13 -0.51 14.39
C SER A 19 -8.92 0.79 14.51
N ASN A 20 -8.34 1.91 14.05
CA ASN A 20 -8.97 3.24 14.01
C ASN A 20 -8.97 3.84 12.59
N GLY A 21 -8.92 3.01 11.54
CA GLY A 21 -8.73 3.46 10.17
C GLY A 21 -7.29 3.90 9.87
N GLY A 22 -7.07 4.40 8.66
CA GLY A 22 -5.77 4.81 8.15
C GLY A 22 -5.88 5.51 6.81
N PHE A 23 -4.78 6.12 6.36
CA PHE A 23 -4.68 6.77 5.06
C PHE A 23 -3.35 6.46 4.40
N VAL A 24 -3.31 6.60 3.07
CA VAL A 24 -2.09 6.44 2.28
C VAL A 24 -1.70 7.81 1.73
N PHE A 25 -0.48 8.22 2.02
CA PHE A 25 0.16 9.36 1.37
C PHE A 25 0.98 8.84 0.19
N VAL A 26 0.82 9.47 -0.97
CA VAL A 26 1.53 9.09 -2.20
C VAL A 26 2.34 10.28 -2.68
N GLU A 27 3.64 10.05 -2.83
CA GLU A 27 4.59 11.01 -3.40
C GLU A 27 5.03 10.47 -4.76
N ILE A 28 4.78 11.23 -5.82
CA ILE A 28 5.06 10.81 -7.20
C ILE A 28 6.12 11.76 -7.78
N SER A 29 7.20 11.18 -8.28
CA SER A 29 8.21 11.86 -9.09
C SER A 29 8.39 11.16 -10.44
N ASP A 30 9.23 11.73 -11.29
CA ASP A 30 9.69 11.12 -12.54
C ASP A 30 10.49 9.82 -12.31
N GLN A 31 11.07 9.64 -11.13
CA GLN A 31 11.93 8.51 -10.77
C GLN A 31 11.19 7.37 -10.08
N SER A 32 10.14 7.66 -9.31
CA SER A 32 9.39 6.65 -8.55
C SER A 32 8.07 7.19 -8.00
N ALA A 33 7.19 6.28 -7.59
CA ALA A 33 6.10 6.61 -6.69
C ALA A 33 6.31 5.93 -5.34
N ILE A 34 6.27 6.71 -4.27
CA ILE A 34 6.47 6.27 -2.88
C ILE A 34 5.10 6.30 -2.18
N PHE A 35 4.71 5.16 -1.62
CA PHE A 35 3.49 5.01 -0.83
C PHE A 35 3.88 4.91 0.65
N LYS A 36 3.28 5.77 1.48
CA LYS A 36 3.45 5.75 2.95
C LYS A 36 2.09 5.48 3.58
N PHE A 37 2.01 4.44 4.40
CA PHE A 37 0.78 3.99 5.04
C PHE A 37 0.75 4.48 6.49
N PHE A 38 -0.29 5.24 6.82
CA PHE A 38 -0.47 5.82 8.14
C PHE A 38 -1.69 5.25 8.85
N THR A 39 -1.61 5.11 10.17
CA THR A 39 -2.79 4.89 11.00
C THR A 39 -3.65 6.16 11.07
N GLY A 40 -4.89 6.05 11.55
CA GLY A 40 -5.76 7.21 11.82
C GLY A 40 -5.21 8.22 12.83
N LYS A 41 -4.12 7.90 13.55
CA LYS A 41 -3.40 8.81 14.44
C LYS A 41 -2.16 9.44 13.79
N SER A 42 -2.03 9.34 12.46
CA SER A 42 -0.90 9.85 11.68
C SER A 42 0.45 9.20 11.99
N GLU A 43 0.45 7.97 12.53
CA GLU A 43 1.67 7.17 12.72
C GLU A 43 1.97 6.36 11.45
N GLN A 44 3.15 6.53 10.86
CA GLN A 44 3.58 5.74 9.69
C GLN A 44 3.92 4.31 10.11
N LYS A 45 3.31 3.33 9.45
CA LYS A 45 3.56 1.90 9.72
C LYS A 45 4.39 1.21 8.64
N TYR A 46 4.11 1.53 7.39
CA TYR A 46 4.75 0.89 6.24
C TYR A 46 5.07 1.91 5.16
N ASN A 47 6.06 1.59 4.34
CA ASN A 47 6.32 2.25 3.10
C ASN A 47 6.61 1.23 2.00
N CYS A 48 6.36 1.62 0.76
CA CYS A 48 6.86 0.91 -0.41
C CYS A 48 7.07 1.89 -1.55
N SER A 49 7.89 1.50 -2.52
CA SER A 49 8.12 2.28 -3.73
C SER A 49 7.90 1.42 -4.96
N ILE A 50 7.42 2.05 -6.03
CA ILE A 50 7.38 1.46 -7.36
C ILE A 50 8.19 2.32 -8.31
N LEU A 51 8.89 1.67 -9.22
CA LEU A 51 9.63 2.33 -10.28
C LEU A 51 8.71 2.61 -11.48
N PRO A 52 8.97 3.68 -12.27
CA PRO A 52 8.30 3.94 -13.52
C PRO A 52 8.39 2.71 -14.42
N ARG A 53 7.27 2.35 -15.04
CA ARG A 53 7.28 1.32 -16.06
C ARG A 53 8.09 1.85 -17.25
N LYS A 54 9.11 1.11 -17.67
CA LYS A 54 9.74 1.36 -18.97
C LYS A 54 8.71 0.97 -20.03
N PHE A 55 8.31 1.91 -20.88
CA PHE A 55 7.60 1.56 -22.10
C PHE A 55 8.59 0.82 -23.00
N HIS A 56 8.25 -0.42 -23.34
CA HIS A 56 9.02 -1.23 -24.27
C HIS A 56 8.58 -0.95 -25.70
#